data_AF-A0A374EFD6-F1
#
_entry.id   AF-A0A374EFD6-F1
#
_cell.length_a   1.000
_cell.length_b   1.000
_cell.length_c   1.000
_cell.angle_alpha   90.00
_cell.angle_beta   90.00
_cell.angle_gamma   90.00
#
_symmetry.space_group_name_H-M   'P 1'
#
loop_
_entity.id
_entity.type
_entity.pdbx_description
1 polymer ?
#
loop_
_entity_poly.entity_id
_entity_poly.type
_entity_poly.pdbx_seq_one_letter_code
_entity_poly.pdbx_strand_id
1 'polypeptide(L)'
;MEIKSISLHDLRKMNDSEGLVLQGCGGDLQEWVDGINDMLTESGILQNDNRFEKAYIFKNGGLTCLLFPFEDVQLDVGKLAIWRLRTREDFGSTWLSDYIVNNLEECVSEQDEDLEMEMG
;
A
#
# COMPACT_ATOMS: atom_id res chain seq x y z
N MET A 1 -0.13 18.17 -1.85
CA MET A 1 -0.55 16.91 -1.21
C MET A 1 -2.06 16.84 -0.96
N GLU A 2 -2.72 15.84 -1.54
CA GLU A 2 -4.14 15.52 -1.36
C GLU A 2 -4.30 14.12 -0.75
N ILE A 3 -5.04 13.98 0.35
CA ILE A 3 -5.34 12.70 0.99
C ILE A 3 -6.81 12.32 0.73
N LYS A 4 -7.05 11.24 -0.01
CA LYS A 4 -8.41 10.77 -0.37
C LYS A 4 -8.80 9.53 0.40
N SER A 5 -9.99 9.53 0.99
CA SER A 5 -10.56 8.31 1.57
C SER A 5 -11.08 7.38 0.48
N ILE A 6 -10.74 6.10 0.57
CA ILE A 6 -11.24 5.04 -0.32
C ILE A 6 -11.75 3.86 0.52
N SER A 7 -12.70 3.11 -0.02
CA SER A 7 -13.19 1.87 0.60
C SER A 7 -12.29 0.68 0.25
N LEU A 8 -12.41 -0.43 1.00
CA LEU A 8 -11.74 -1.68 0.62
C LEU A 8 -12.26 -2.24 -0.72
N HIS A 9 -13.51 -1.93 -1.09
CA HIS A 9 -14.06 -2.27 -2.40
C HIS A 9 -13.38 -1.51 -3.53
N ASP A 10 -13.09 -0.23 -3.31
CA ASP A 10 -12.32 0.56 -4.28
C ASP A 10 -10.88 0.05 -4.36
N LEU A 11 -10.26 -0.27 -3.22
CA LEU A 11 -8.89 -0.79 -3.17
C LEU A 11 -8.73 -2.10 -3.95
N ARG A 12 -9.70 -3.02 -3.86
CA ARG A 12 -9.72 -4.30 -4.63
C ARG A 12 -9.71 -4.10 -6.14
N LYS A 13 -10.19 -2.96 -6.63
CA LYS A 13 -10.26 -2.65 -8.06
C LYS A 13 -9.01 -1.96 -8.59
N MET A 14 -8.00 -1.74 -7.74
CA MET A 14 -6.73 -1.11 -8.12
C MET A 14 -5.68 -2.17 -8.54
N ASN A 15 -6.13 -3.27 -9.15
CA ASN A 15 -5.28 -4.39 -9.57
C ASN A 15 -4.34 -4.06 -10.73
N ASP A 16 -4.66 -3.04 -11.53
CA ASP A 16 -3.81 -2.54 -12.61
C ASP A 16 -2.85 -1.42 -12.15
N SER A 17 -2.87 -1.06 -10.87
CA SER A 17 -2.04 -0.01 -10.26
C SER A 17 -1.08 -0.59 -9.22
N GLU A 18 -0.02 0.13 -8.91
CA GLU A 18 0.92 -0.24 -7.84
C GLU A 18 1.20 0.95 -6.92
N GLY A 19 1.60 0.66 -5.70
CA GLY A 19 1.93 1.67 -4.71
C GLY A 19 2.55 1.10 -3.44
N LEU A 20 3.01 2.01 -2.59
CA LEU A 20 3.47 1.69 -1.25
C LEU A 20 2.30 1.80 -0.27
N VAL A 21 1.96 0.71 0.40
CA VAL A 21 1.00 0.70 1.50
C VAL A 21 1.76 0.74 2.83
N LEU A 22 1.36 1.65 3.71
CA LEU A 22 1.76 1.69 5.11
C LEU A 22 0.54 1.43 6.00
N GLN A 23 0.76 0.74 7.12
CA GLN A 23 -0.27 0.30 8.03
C GLN A 23 -0.04 0.89 9.42
N GLY A 24 -1.12 1.14 10.17
CA GLY A 24 -1.01 1.70 11.52
C GLY A 24 -0.72 3.20 11.55
N CYS A 25 -1.09 3.94 10.49
CA CYS A 25 -0.91 5.39 10.38
C CYS A 25 -1.95 6.15 11.23
N GLY A 26 -1.87 6.02 12.56
CA GLY A 26 -2.68 6.77 13.51
C GLY A 26 -2.19 8.21 13.69
N GLY A 27 -3.00 9.07 14.31
CA GLY A 27 -2.65 10.48 14.53
C GLY A 27 -2.93 11.35 13.30
N ASP A 28 -2.11 12.38 13.09
CA ASP A 28 -2.25 13.30 11.96
C ASP A 28 -1.70 12.67 10.68
N LEU A 29 -2.57 12.50 9.69
CA LEU A 29 -2.22 11.89 8.41
C LEU A 29 -1.30 12.77 7.57
N GLN A 30 -1.38 14.09 7.74
CA GLN A 30 -0.53 15.00 7.00
C GLN A 30 0.93 14.87 7.49
N GLU A 31 1.15 14.74 8.79
CA GLU A 31 2.48 14.47 9.36
C GLU A 31 3.08 13.16 8.83
N TRP A 32 2.27 12.10 8.71
CA TRP A 32 2.71 10.83 8.10
C TRP A 32 3.16 11.03 6.67
N VAL A 33 2.33 11.70 5.89
CA VAL A 33 2.56 11.87 4.46
C VAL A 33 3.76 12.76 4.17
N ASP A 34 3.92 13.85 4.93
CA ASP A 34 5.07 14.74 4.82
C ASP A 34 6.36 14.03 5.27
N GLY A 35 6.31 13.33 6.41
CA GLY A 35 7.46 12.57 6.92
C GLY A 35 7.93 11.47 5.96
N ILE A 36 7.01 10.73 5.34
CA ILE A 36 7.37 9.70 4.35
C ILE A 36 7.98 10.33 3.10
N ASN A 37 7.40 11.42 2.58
CA ASN A 37 8.01 12.12 1.45
C ASN A 37 9.42 12.61 1.77
N ASP A 38 9.63 13.18 2.96
CA ASP A 38 10.94 13.68 3.38
C ASP A 38 11.96 12.54 3.52
N MET A 39 11.61 11.44 4.20
CA MET A 39 12.48 10.27 4.34
C MET A 39 12.88 9.66 2.98
N LEU A 40 11.93 9.57 2.05
CA LEU A 40 12.19 9.01 0.71
C LEU A 40 13.00 9.97 -0.16
N THR A 41 12.81 11.28 0.00
CA THR A 41 13.62 12.32 -0.66
C THR A 41 15.06 12.30 -0.16
N GLU A 42 15.26 12.29 1.16
CA GLU A 42 16.59 12.23 1.79
C GLU A 42 17.35 10.95 1.43
N SER A 43 16.63 9.84 1.26
CA SER A 43 17.20 8.56 0.82
C SER A 43 17.54 8.53 -0.68
N GLY A 44 17.23 9.59 -1.42
CA GLY A 44 17.38 9.66 -2.87
C GLY A 44 16.57 8.59 -3.61
N ILE A 45 15.41 8.22 -3.04
CA ILE A 45 14.44 7.29 -3.63
C ILE A 45 13.52 8.09 -4.56
N LEU A 46 12.98 9.20 -4.07
CA LEU A 46 12.28 10.16 -4.91
C LEU A 46 13.32 10.94 -5.74
N GLN A 47 13.12 10.99 -7.05
CA GLN A 47 14.08 11.59 -7.99
C GLN A 47 13.58 12.94 -8.48
N ASN A 48 14.50 13.83 -8.89
CA ASN A 48 14.18 15.12 -9.52
C ASN A 48 13.23 16.00 -8.68
N ASP A 49 13.43 16.02 -7.36
CA ASP A 49 12.58 16.74 -6.41
C ASP A 49 11.09 16.35 -6.46
N ASN A 50 10.78 15.17 -7.02
CA ASN A 50 9.43 14.65 -7.08
C ASN A 50 8.96 14.23 -5.67
N ARG A 51 7.66 14.29 -5.44
CA ARG A 51 6.99 13.91 -4.20
C ARG A 51 5.72 13.19 -4.56
N PHE A 52 5.25 12.32 -3.68
CA PHE A 52 3.87 11.90 -3.76
C PHE A 52 3.01 13.15 -3.58
N GLU A 53 2.16 13.47 -4.55
CA GLU A 53 1.20 14.58 -4.42
C GLU A 53 -0.18 14.10 -3.97
N LYS A 54 -0.38 12.77 -4.01
CA LYS A 54 -1.62 12.10 -3.66
C LYS A 54 -1.31 10.92 -2.74
N ALA A 55 -2.14 10.75 -1.73
CA ALA A 55 -2.21 9.54 -0.94
C ALA A 55 -3.66 9.12 -0.77
N TYR A 56 -3.90 7.83 -0.56
CA TYR A 56 -5.21 7.33 -0.19
C TYR A 56 -5.20 6.82 1.25
N ILE A 57 -6.27 7.10 1.98
CA ILE A 57 -6.52 6.53 3.30
C ILE A 57 -7.62 5.48 3.21
N PHE A 58 -7.43 4.36 3.89
CA PHE A 58 -8.44 3.35 4.09
C PHE A 58 -8.28 2.69 5.46
N LYS A 59 -9.30 1.95 5.89
CA LYS A 59 -9.28 1.19 7.15
C LYS A 59 -9.44 -0.30 6.88
N ASN A 60 -8.61 -1.11 7.51
CA ASN A 60 -8.74 -2.57 7.51
C ASN A 60 -8.34 -3.12 8.88
N GLY A 61 -9.09 -4.09 9.42
CA GLY A 61 -8.75 -4.72 10.70
C GLY A 61 -8.58 -3.76 11.88
N GLY A 62 -9.23 -2.59 11.86
CA GLY A 62 -9.07 -1.55 12.89
C GLY A 62 -7.85 -0.63 12.71
N LEU A 63 -6.99 -0.90 11.73
CA LEU A 63 -5.83 -0.07 11.39
C LEU A 63 -6.22 1.02 10.40
N THR A 64 -5.68 2.22 10.60
CA THR A 64 -5.64 3.26 9.56
C THR A 64 -4.44 2.98 8.67
N CYS A 65 -4.66 2.92 7.35
CA CYS A 65 -3.62 2.63 6.36
C CYS A 65 -3.52 3.78 5.36
N LEU A 66 -2.31 4.00 4.85
CA LEU A 66 -2.02 4.95 3.77
C LEU A 66 -1.50 4.20 2.55
N LEU A 67 -1.98 4.56 1.37
CA LEU A 67 -1.47 4.12 0.08
C LEU A 67 -0.88 5.30 -0.66
N PHE A 68 0.38 5.17 -1.06
CA PHE A 68 1.11 6.10 -1.91
C PHE A 68 1.20 5.51 -3.33
N PRO A 69 0.36 5.95 -4.28
CA PRO A 69 0.30 5.38 -5.64
C PRO A 69 1.50 5.80 -6.49
N PHE A 70 1.92 4.94 -7.43
CA PHE A 70 3.07 5.20 -8.31
C PHE A 70 2.74 5.95 -9.61
N GLU A 71 1.45 6.18 -9.92
CA GLU A 71 0.96 6.65 -11.23
C GLU A 71 1.58 7.96 -11.74
N ASP A 72 2.06 8.85 -10.85
CA ASP A 72 2.57 10.17 -11.23
C ASP A 72 3.87 10.56 -10.51
N VAL A 73 4.63 9.57 -10.01
CA VAL A 73 5.84 9.83 -9.23
C VAL A 73 7.07 9.16 -9.85
N GLN A 74 8.14 9.93 -9.98
CA GLN A 74 9.42 9.45 -10.43
C GLN A 74 10.24 8.99 -9.22
N LEU A 75 10.48 7.68 -9.15
CA LEU A 75 11.19 7.07 -8.04
C LEU A 75 12.14 5.94 -8.49
N ASP A 76 13.17 5.70 -7.70
CA ASP A 76 14.04 4.54 -7.81
C ASP A 76 13.38 3.33 -7.15
N VAL A 77 12.72 2.50 -7.96
CA VAL A 77 11.97 1.32 -7.50
C VAL A 77 12.88 0.34 -6.76
N GLY A 78 14.13 0.19 -7.20
CA GLY A 78 15.10 -0.71 -6.57
C GLY A 78 15.45 -0.27 -5.15
N LYS A 79 15.73 1.02 -4.95
CA LYS A 79 15.95 1.57 -3.60
C LYS A 79 14.68 1.52 -2.75
N LEU A 80 13.52 1.83 -3.34
CA LEU A 80 12.24 1.77 -2.62
C LEU A 80 11.95 0.34 -2.12
N ALA A 81 12.25 -0.68 -2.92
CA ALA A 81 12.08 -2.08 -2.51
C ALA A 81 12.93 -2.44 -1.29
N ILE A 82 14.19 -1.98 -1.24
CA ILE A 82 15.07 -2.17 -0.09
C ILE A 82 14.56 -1.38 1.12
N TRP A 83 14.11 -0.14 0.92
CA TRP A 83 13.53 0.69 1.98
C TRP A 83 12.31 0.02 2.58
N ARG A 84 11.36 -0.46 1.76
CA ARG A 84 10.17 -1.19 2.20
C ARG A 84 10.54 -2.40 3.05
N LEU A 85 11.51 -3.22 2.61
CA LEU A 85 11.94 -4.37 3.41
C LEU A 85 12.51 -3.97 4.78
N ARG A 86 13.23 -2.85 4.86
CA ARG A 86 13.82 -2.36 6.11
C ARG A 86 12.80 -1.76 7.07
N THR A 87 11.75 -1.12 6.55
CA THR A 87 10.74 -0.42 7.36
C THR A 87 9.48 -1.25 7.60
N ARG A 88 9.47 -2.52 7.20
CA ARG A 88 8.29 -3.39 7.32
C ARG A 88 7.81 -3.53 8.76
N GLU A 89 8.71 -3.72 9.71
CA GLU A 89 8.35 -3.88 11.13
C GLU A 89 7.83 -2.57 11.75
N ASP A 90 8.39 -1.43 11.32
CA ASP A 90 8.03 -0.12 11.87
C ASP A 90 6.72 0.43 11.29
N PHE A 91 6.48 0.23 9.99
CA PHE A 91 5.36 0.85 9.27
C PHE A 91 4.38 -0.14 8.63
N GLY A 92 4.57 -1.44 8.83
CA GLY A 92 3.79 -2.47 8.15
C GLY A 92 3.87 -2.36 6.62
N SER A 93 5.01 -1.89 6.10
CA SER A 93 5.15 -1.49 4.71
C SER A 93 5.05 -2.68 3.74
N THR A 94 4.24 -2.53 2.71
CA THR A 94 4.00 -3.56 1.69
C THR A 94 3.64 -2.94 0.34
N TRP A 95 3.69 -3.74 -0.72
CA TRP A 95 3.16 -3.32 -2.02
C TRP A 95 1.63 -3.40 -2.03
N LEU A 96 0.98 -2.60 -2.87
CA LEU A 96 -0.47 -2.62 -3.03
C LEU A 96 -0.93 -3.98 -3.56
N SER A 97 -0.24 -4.51 -4.57
CA SER A 97 -0.51 -5.85 -5.10
C SER A 97 -0.45 -6.93 -4.01
N ASP A 98 0.65 -6.97 -3.26
CA ASP A 98 0.82 -7.86 -2.10
C ASP A 98 -0.27 -7.64 -1.05
N TYR A 99 -0.66 -6.40 -0.78
CA TYR A 99 -1.69 -6.08 0.21
C TYR A 99 -3.05 -6.66 -0.19
N ILE A 100 -3.45 -6.46 -1.44
CA ILE A 100 -4.73 -6.93 -1.98
C ILE A 100 -4.79 -8.46 -1.87
N VAL A 101 -3.78 -9.17 -2.39
CA VAL A 101 -3.75 -10.64 -2.37
C VAL A 101 -3.76 -11.19 -0.94
N ASN A 102 -2.93 -10.63 -0.04
CA ASN A 102 -2.78 -11.22 1.28
C ASN A 102 -3.85 -10.82 2.30
N ASN A 103 -4.55 -9.70 2.10
CA ASN A 103 -5.46 -9.15 3.12
C ASN A 103 -6.90 -8.99 2.63
N LEU A 104 -7.11 -8.95 1.31
CA LEU A 104 -8.41 -8.68 0.73
C LEU A 104 -8.92 -9.88 -0.04
N GLU A 105 -8.11 -10.54 -0.88
CA GLU A 105 -8.57 -11.76 -1.54
C GLU A 105 -9.02 -12.78 -0.48
N GLU A 106 -10.25 -13.28 -0.66
CA GLU A 106 -10.76 -14.35 0.17
C GLU A 106 -9.86 -15.56 -0.12
N CYS A 107 -9.25 -16.11 0.92
CA CYS A 107 -8.43 -17.30 0.81
C CYS A 107 -9.32 -18.40 0.22
N VAL A 108 -9.20 -18.66 -1.09
CA VAL A 108 -9.81 -19.85 -1.69
C VAL A 108 -9.03 -21.00 -1.09
N SER A 109 -9.60 -21.64 -0.07
CA SER A 109 -8.97 -22.80 0.49
C SER A 109 -9.04 -23.89 -0.58
N GLU A 110 -7.94 -24.59 -0.86
CA GLU A 110 -7.93 -25.74 -1.77
C GLU A 110 -8.89 -26.86 -1.31
N GLN A 111 -9.54 -26.71 -0.14
CA GLN A 111 -10.60 -27.59 0.36
C GLN A 111 -11.98 -27.32 -0.26
N ASP A 112 -12.19 -26.16 -0.89
CA ASP A 112 -13.46 -25.83 -1.53
C ASP A 112 -13.59 -26.43 -2.95
N GLU A 113 -12.48 -26.70 -3.64
CA GLU A 113 -12.50 -27.36 -4.96
C GLU A 113 -12.82 -28.87 -4.87
N ASP A 114 -12.45 -29.54 -3.78
CA ASP A 114 -12.76 -30.97 -3.57
C ASP A 114 -14.25 -31.20 -3.22
N LEU A 115 -14.94 -30.22 -2.61
CA LEU A 115 -16.38 -30.34 -2.29
C LEU A 115 -17.30 -30.14 -3.50
N GLU A 116 -16.91 -29.32 -4.48
CA GLU A 116 -17.72 -29.12 -5.69
C GLU A 116 -17.60 -30.30 -6.68
N MET A 117 -16.49 -31.05 -6.66
CA MET A 117 -16.31 -32.24 -7.50
C MET A 117 -17.02 -33.50 -7.00
N GLU A 118 -17.41 -33.57 -5.71
CA GLU A 118 -18.22 -34.69 -5.18
C GLU A 118 -19.73 -34.52 -5.38
N MET A 119 -20.18 -33.35 -5.84
CA MET A 119 -21.60 -33.03 -6.08
C MET A 119 -21.97 -32.97 -7.58
N GLY A 120 -21.05 -33.35 -8.48
CA GLY A 120 -21.23 -33.38 -9.94
C GLY A 120 -21.49 -34.75 -10.53
#